data_AF-A0A7J3HAP7-F1
#
_entry.id   AF-A0A7J3HAP7-F1
#
_cell.length_a   1.000
_cell.length_b   1.000
_cell.length_c   1.000
_cell.angle_alpha   90.00
_cell.angle_beta   90.00
_cell.angle_gamma   90.00
#
_symmetry.space_group_name_H-M   'P 1'
#
loop_
_entity.id
_entity.type
_entity.pdbx_description
1 polymer ?
#
loop_
_entity_poly.entity_id
_entity_poly.type
_entity_poly.pdbx_seq_one_letter_code
_entity_poly.pdbx_strand_id
1 'polypeptide(L)' 'MEVIKERIRKRDLYIKKAQVFAECTIRKLSNSAVLIYGSVSRGDFNEWSDIDVLIITREEIS' A
#
# COMPACT_ATOMS: atom_id res chain seq x y z
N MET A 1 -0.63 26.63 0.92
CA MET A 1 0.54 25.80 1.26
C MET A 1 0.23 24.67 2.23
N GLU A 2 -0.67 24.85 3.21
CA GLU A 2 -1.03 23.79 4.19
C GLU A 2 -1.72 22.56 3.56
N VAL A 3 -2.60 22.78 2.56
CA VAL A 3 -3.29 21.68 1.85
C VAL A 3 -2.31 20.72 1.16
N ILE A 4 -1.21 21.24 0.60
CA ILE A 4 -0.18 20.40 -0.04
C ILE A 4 0.56 19.57 1.03
N LYS A 5 0.91 20.18 2.16
CA LYS A 5 1.56 19.48 3.28
C LYS A 5 0.69 18.35 3.82
N GLU A 6 -0.60 18.60 3.98
CA GLU A 6 -1.54 17.60 4.46
C GLU A 6 -1.70 16.43 3.49
N ARG A 7 -1.73 16.72 2.17
CA ARG A 7 -1.72 15.67 1.15
C ARG A 7 -0.46 14.82 1.20
N ILE A 8 0.72 15.43 1.38
CA ILE A 8 1.98 14.70 1.52
C ILE A 8 1.95 13.81 2.77
N ARG A 9 1.51 14.35 3.92
CA ARG A 9 1.37 13.56 5.16
C ARG A 9 0.44 12.36 5.00
N LYS A 10 -0.72 12.55 4.37
CA LYS A 10 -1.67 11.44 4.12
C LYS A 10 -1.07 10.39 3.19
N ARG A 11 -0.40 10.80 2.11
CA ARG A 11 0.32 9.88 1.21
C ARG A 11 1.35 9.05 1.98
N ASP A 12 2.19 9.71 2.77
CA ASP A 12 3.26 9.07 3.50
C ASP A 12 2.70 8.11 4.57
N LEU A 13 1.58 8.46 5.21
CA LEU A 13 0.84 7.58 6.10
C LEU A 13 0.34 6.32 5.38
N TYR A 14 -0.24 6.46 4.18
CA TYR A 14 -0.74 5.32 3.40
C TYR A 14 0.39 4.41 2.93
N ILE A 15 1.49 4.98 2.43
CA ILE A 15 2.68 4.21 2.06
C ILE A 15 3.22 3.45 3.27
N LYS A 16 3.30 4.09 4.44
CA LYS A 16 3.78 3.42 5.67
C LYS A 16 2.86 2.27 6.10
N LYS A 17 1.54 2.44 6.00
CA LYS A 17 0.57 1.35 6.27
C LYS A 17 0.75 0.20 5.29
N ALA A 18 0.90 0.49 4.00
CA ALA A 18 1.16 -0.51 2.97
C ALA A 18 2.48 -1.26 3.21
N GLN A 19 3.54 -0.57 3.67
CA GLN A 19 4.82 -1.20 4.03
C GLN A 19 4.67 -2.18 5.20
N VAL A 20 3.98 -1.79 6.28
CA VAL A 20 3.75 -2.69 7.43
C VAL A 20 2.97 -3.94 6.99
N PHE A 21 1.97 -3.77 6.13
CA PHE A 21 1.24 -4.90 5.56
C PHE A 21 2.16 -5.78 4.69
N ALA A 22 2.94 -5.18 3.79
CA ALA A 22 3.86 -5.89 2.90
C ALA A 22 4.91 -6.70 3.67
N GLU A 23 5.49 -6.15 4.72
CA GLU A 23 6.44 -6.87 5.59
C GLU A 23 5.79 -8.09 6.26
N CYS A 24 4.54 -7.97 6.70
CA CYS A 24 3.80 -9.10 7.25
C CYS A 24 3.54 -10.18 6.20
N THR A 25 3.13 -9.78 5.00
CA THR A 25 2.89 -10.67 3.87
C THR A 25 4.14 -11.41 3.46
N ILE A 26 5.27 -10.71 3.29
CA ILE A 26 6.55 -11.31 2.89
C ILE A 26 7.04 -12.34 3.92
N ARG A 27 6.81 -12.10 5.22
CA ARG A 27 7.14 -13.07 6.28
C ARG A 27 6.28 -14.34 6.22
N LYS A 28 5.03 -14.23 5.76
CA LYS A 28 4.08 -15.36 5.73
C LYS A 28 4.11 -16.12 4.41
N LEU A 29 4.29 -15.40 3.30
CA LEU A 29 4.27 -15.89 1.93
C LEU A 29 5.65 -15.65 1.32
N SER A 30 6.57 -16.58 1.54
CA SER A 30 7.96 -16.41 1.10
C SER A 30 8.04 -16.26 -0.42
N ASN A 31 9.05 -15.54 -0.93
CA ASN A 31 9.21 -15.26 -2.36
C ASN A 31 8.01 -14.53 -3.00
N SER A 32 7.33 -13.66 -2.24
CA SER A 32 6.26 -12.81 -2.76
C SER A 32 6.72 -11.40 -3.12
N ALA A 33 6.09 -10.84 -4.14
CA ALA A 33 6.15 -9.41 -4.47
C ALA A 33 4.85 -8.75 -4.02
N VAL A 34 4.95 -7.59 -3.38
CA VAL A 34 3.81 -6.82 -2.88
C VAL A 34 3.82 -5.44 -3.55
N LEU A 35 2.75 -5.09 -4.25
CA LEU A 35 2.63 -3.84 -4.99
C LEU A 35 1.44 -3.03 -4.47
N ILE A 36 1.61 -1.72 -4.29
CA ILE A 36 0.49 -0.81 -4.09
C ILE A 36 -0.23 -0.66 -5.42
N TYR A 37 -1.56 -0.79 -5.41
CA TYR A 37 -2.40 -0.63 -6.57
C TYR A 37 -3.46 0.47 -6.32
N GLY A 38 -4.34 0.69 -7.29
CA GLY A 38 -5.48 1.57 -7.12
C GLY A 38 -5.13 3.05 -7.01
N SER A 39 -5.94 3.81 -6.28
CA SER A 39 -5.85 5.28 -6.24
C SER A 39 -4.59 5.79 -5.54
N VAL A 40 -4.09 5.03 -4.56
CA VAL A 40 -2.87 5.36 -3.83
C VAL A 40 -1.64 5.30 -4.75
N SER A 41 -1.55 4.31 -5.65
CA SER A 41 -0.43 4.22 -6.60
C SER A 41 -0.47 5.30 -7.69
N ARG A 42 -1.67 5.71 -8.11
CA ARG A 42 -1.85 6.82 -9.07
C ARG A 42 -1.69 8.20 -8.44
N GLY A 43 -1.82 8.30 -7.12
CA GLY A 43 -1.76 9.57 -6.39
C GLY A 43 -3.06 10.39 -6.43
N ASP A 44 -4.17 9.80 -6.87
CA ASP A 44 -5.50 10.41 -6.96
C ASP A 44 -6.44 10.01 -5.80
N PHE A 45 -5.88 9.48 -4.71
CA PHE A 45 -6.60 9.09 -3.49
C PHE A 45 -7.28 10.27 -2.77
N ASN A 46 -8.35 9.96 -2.04
CA ASN A 46 -9.14 10.88 -1.24
C ASN A 46 -9.39 10.33 0.18
N GLU A 47 -10.19 11.02 0.98
CA GLU A 47 -10.43 10.66 2.39
C GLU A 47 -11.17 9.34 2.60
N TRP A 48 -11.87 8.87 1.57
CA TRP A 48 -12.62 7.62 1.54
C TRP A 48 -11.89 6.52 0.77
N SER A 49 -10.65 6.76 0.36
CA SER A 49 -9.87 5.78 -0.38
C SER A 49 -9.30 4.73 0.56
N ASP A 50 -9.47 3.48 0.16
CA ASP A 50 -8.75 2.36 0.73
C ASP A 50 -7.32 2.25 0.16
N ILE A 51 -6.52 1.36 0.73
CA ILE A 51 -5.18 1.04 0.25
C ILE A 51 -5.25 -0.33 -0.43
N ASP A 52 -5.27 -0.34 -1.76
CA ASP A 52 -5.28 -1.57 -2.55
C ASP A 52 -3.86 -2.15 -2.67
N VAL A 53 -3.74 -3.47 -2.49
CA VAL A 53 -2.45 -4.17 -2.56
C VAL A 53 -2.59 -5.41 -3.43
N LEU A 54 -1.69 -5.57 -4.40
CA LEU A 54 -1.54 -6.79 -5.20
C LEU A 54 -0.37 -7.61 -4.65
N ILE A 55 -0.63 -8.88 -4.33
CA ILE A 55 0.38 -9.83 -3.87
C ILE A 55 0.57 -10.87 -4.97
N ILE A 56 1.81 -11.00 -5.46
CA ILE A 56 2.21 -12.05 -6.40
C ILE A 56 3.11 -13.00 -5.63
N THR A 57 2.68 -14.25 -5.48
CA THR A 57 3.44 -15.28 -4.75
C THR A 57 3.60 -16.53 -5.61
N ARG A 58 4.63 -17.32 -5.31
CA ARG A 58 4.81 -18.67 -5.88
C ARG A 58 4.04 -19.74 -5.12
N GLU A 59 3.59 -19.42 -3.91
CA GLU A 59 2.82 -20.32 -3.05
C GLU A 59 1.34 -20.23 -3.42
N GLU A 60 0.66 -21.38 -3.48
CA GLU A 60 -0.80 -21.40 -3.58
C GLU A 60 -1.38 -21.09 -2.20
N ILE A 61 -2.26 -20.09 -2.14
CA ILE A 61 -2.89 -19.68 -0.88
C ILE A 61 -4.15 -20.51 -0.71
N SER A 62 -4.08 -21.52 0.16
CA SER A 62 -5.21 -22.39 0.55
C SER A 62 -6.03 -21.81 1.69
#